data_AF-A0A9X1TJV4-F1
#
_entry.id   AF-A0A9X1TJV4-F1
#
_cell.length_a   1.000
_cell.length_b   1.000
_cell.length_c   1.000
_cell.angle_alpha   90.00
_cell.angle_beta   90.00
_cell.angle_gamma   90.00
#
_symmetry.space_group_name_H-M   'P 1'
#
loop_
_entity.id
_entity.type
_entity.pdbx_description
1 polymer ?
#
loop_
_entity_poly.entity_id
_entity_poly.type
_entity_poly.pdbx_seq_one_letter_code
_entity_poly.pdbx_strand_id
1 'polypeptide(L)'
;MDVLNYLRDEIKAYFPESSELQLSSAFANQRRFNFYFEIAPQQRFLLYLSWDGDYNRFTFKSLEFSSEEVLRTLAGAYPEKGSRTFNIGKPRSTVSFESKGSGSLSALEFKGVTGFDTAAKEISGRELMECVDPLR
;
A
#
# COMPACT_ATOMS: atom_id res chain seq x y z
N MET A 1 4.68 -14.53 12.73
CA MET A 1 4.75 -14.04 11.33
C MET A 1 4.82 -12.53 11.40
N ASP A 2 5.78 -11.91 10.72
CA ASP A 2 5.88 -10.44 10.62
C ASP A 2 4.62 -9.92 9.91
N VAL A 3 3.94 -8.91 10.48
CA VAL A 3 2.73 -8.32 9.89
C VAL A 3 2.97 -7.82 8.47
N LEU A 4 4.17 -7.32 8.18
CA LEU A 4 4.53 -6.86 6.84
C LEU A 4 4.56 -8.02 5.84
N ASN A 5 5.04 -9.20 6.26
CA ASN A 5 5.00 -10.38 5.39
C ASN A 5 3.58 -10.88 5.18
N TYR A 6 2.75 -10.88 6.24
CA TYR A 6 1.33 -11.16 6.09
C TYR A 6 0.65 -10.20 5.09
N LEU A 7 0.89 -8.89 5.20
CA LEU A 7 0.32 -7.90 4.28
C LEU A 7 0.83 -8.08 2.85
N ARG A 8 2.12 -8.43 2.65
CA ARG A 8 2.66 -8.77 1.32
C ARG A 8 1.96 -9.98 0.71
N ASP A 9 1.74 -11.01 1.52
CA ASP A 9 1.05 -12.22 1.08
C ASP A 9 -0.41 -11.92 0.70
N GLU A 10 -1.11 -11.09 1.49
CA GLU A 10 -2.48 -10.64 1.19
C GLU A 10 -2.54 -9.79 -0.10
N ILE A 11 -1.60 -8.86 -0.28
CA ILE A 11 -1.48 -8.06 -1.52
C ILE A 11 -1.27 -8.99 -2.71
N LYS A 12 -0.37 -9.97 -2.60
CA LYS A 12 -0.06 -10.89 -3.70
C LYS A 12 -1.20 -11.86 -3.98
N ALA A 13 -1.94 -12.28 -2.96
CA ALA A 13 -3.10 -13.15 -3.10
C ALA A 13 -4.27 -12.40 -3.79
N TYR A 14 -4.49 -11.13 -3.44
CA TYR A 14 -5.57 -10.32 -4.00
C TYR A 14 -5.22 -9.73 -5.38
N PHE A 15 -3.98 -9.30 -5.57
CA PHE A 15 -3.42 -8.80 -6.84
C PHE A 15 -2.29 -9.73 -7.32
N PRO A 16 -2.58 -10.81 -8.05
CA PRO A 16 -1.58 -11.81 -8.44
C PRO A 16 -0.42 -11.25 -9.28
N GLU A 17 -0.68 -10.20 -10.06
CA GLU A 17 0.32 -9.53 -10.90
C GLU A 17 1.13 -8.48 -10.14
N SER A 18 0.81 -8.23 -8.87
CA SER A 18 1.46 -7.17 -8.11
C SER A 18 2.95 -7.43 -7.86
N SER A 19 3.71 -6.35 -7.75
CA SER A 19 5.13 -6.41 -7.41
C SER A 19 5.52 -5.25 -6.49
N GLU A 20 6.37 -5.53 -5.50
CA GLU A 20 6.90 -4.50 -4.60
C GLU A 20 8.08 -3.76 -5.25
N LEU A 21 8.00 -2.44 -5.31
CA LEU A 21 9.08 -1.60 -5.81
C LEU A 21 10.26 -1.60 -4.82
N GLN A 22 11.44 -1.90 -5.34
CA GLN A 22 12.68 -1.97 -4.56
C GLN A 22 13.56 -0.74 -4.77
N LEU A 23 14.14 -0.26 -3.67
CA LEU A 23 15.21 0.73 -3.73
C LEU A 23 16.50 0.06 -4.23
N SER A 24 17.43 0.85 -4.78
CA SER A 24 18.78 0.35 -5.07
C SER A 24 19.49 -0.11 -3.80
N SER A 25 20.50 -0.96 -3.96
CA SER A 25 21.31 -1.50 -2.86
C SER A 25 21.93 -0.42 -1.97
N ALA A 26 22.20 0.76 -2.52
CA ALA A 26 22.70 1.92 -1.79
C ALA A 26 21.73 2.40 -0.67
N PHE A 27 20.42 2.17 -0.84
CA PHE A 27 19.39 2.54 0.13
C PHE A 27 18.69 1.32 0.76
N ALA A 28 18.90 0.11 0.25
CA ALA A 28 18.24 -1.10 0.71
C ALA A 28 18.53 -1.44 2.19
N ASN A 29 19.69 -1.03 2.71
CA ASN A 29 20.08 -1.26 4.11
C ASN A 29 19.46 -0.25 5.09
N GLN A 30 18.73 0.76 4.60
CA GLN A 30 18.05 1.72 5.45
C GLN A 30 16.71 1.16 5.93
N ARG A 31 16.33 1.44 7.19
CA ARG A 31 15.03 1.03 7.72
C ARG A 31 13.92 1.71 6.91
N ARG A 32 13.11 0.90 6.22
CA ARG A 32 12.00 1.38 5.39
C ARG A 32 10.71 1.34 6.19
N PHE A 33 10.00 2.46 6.16
CA PHE A 33 8.67 2.61 6.74
C PHE A 33 7.59 2.79 5.66
N ASN A 34 8.00 2.81 4.39
CA ASN A 34 7.14 3.06 3.25
C ASN A 34 7.44 2.01 2.17
N PHE A 35 6.40 1.33 1.73
CA PHE A 35 6.42 0.26 0.75
C PHE A 35 5.44 0.61 -0.37
N TYR A 36 5.86 0.38 -1.60
CA TYR A 36 5.10 0.74 -2.79
C TYR A 36 4.95 -0.50 -3.64
N PHE A 37 3.74 -0.74 -4.14
CA PHE A 37 3.44 -1.91 -4.95
C PHE A 37 2.71 -1.50 -6.22
N GLU A 38 3.23 -1.96 -7.36
CA GLU A 38 2.47 -1.96 -8.60
C GLU A 38 1.37 -3.02 -8.48
N ILE A 39 0.15 -2.68 -8.86
CA ILE A 39 -1.00 -3.59 -8.79
C ILE A 39 -0.96 -4.61 -9.92
N ALA A 40 -0.75 -4.09 -11.13
CA ALA A 40 -0.62 -4.83 -12.37
C ALA A 40 0.10 -3.93 -13.40
N PRO A 41 0.65 -4.50 -14.48
CA PRO A 41 1.15 -3.70 -15.60
C PRO A 41 0.07 -2.78 -16.16
N GLN A 42 0.51 -1.66 -16.73
CA GLN A 42 -0.35 -0.71 -17.44
C GLN A 42 -1.45 -0.04 -16.61
N GLN A 43 -1.29 0.00 -15.29
CA GLN A 43 -2.20 0.72 -14.40
C GLN A 43 -1.66 2.11 -14.08
N ARG A 44 -2.58 3.05 -13.81
CA ARG A 44 -2.24 4.38 -13.26
C ARG A 44 -2.33 4.44 -11.74
N PHE A 45 -2.40 3.29 -11.10
CA PHE A 45 -2.60 3.14 -9.67
C PHE A 45 -1.42 2.43 -9.01
N LEU A 46 -1.05 2.90 -7.82
CA LEU A 46 0.03 2.35 -7.01
C LEU A 46 -0.48 2.16 -5.59
N LEU A 47 -0.22 0.99 -5.00
CA LEU A 47 -0.49 0.78 -3.59
C LEU A 47 0.67 1.33 -2.76
N TYR A 48 0.33 2.00 -1.68
CA TYR A 48 1.28 2.56 -0.72
C TYR A 48 0.94 2.06 0.67
N LEU A 49 1.84 1.27 1.25
CA LEU A 49 1.76 0.80 2.62
C LEU A 49 2.83 1.51 3.45
N SER A 50 2.41 2.18 4.52
CA SER A 50 3.33 2.77 5.49
C SER A 50 3.12 2.23 6.88
N TRP A 51 4.23 2.16 7.61
CA TRP A 51 4.31 1.79 9.02
C TRP A 51 4.81 2.99 9.82
N ASP A 52 4.20 3.30 10.96
CA ASP A 52 4.61 4.46 11.77
C ASP A 52 5.97 4.28 12.49
N GLY A 53 6.48 3.05 12.56
CA GLY A 53 7.82 2.71 13.02
C GLY A 53 7.97 2.47 14.52
N ASP A 54 6.97 2.87 15.31
CA ASP A 54 6.96 2.77 16.78
C ASP A 54 5.82 1.88 17.31
N TYR A 55 4.74 1.68 16.55
CA TYR A 55 3.56 0.88 16.97
C TYR A 55 3.18 -0.16 15.92
N ASN A 56 2.10 -0.92 16.13
CA ASN A 56 1.56 -1.79 15.09
C ASN A 56 0.58 -1.05 14.16
N ARG A 57 0.75 0.26 13.94
CA ARG A 57 -0.17 1.05 13.12
C ARG A 57 0.36 1.21 11.70
N PHE A 58 -0.56 1.05 10.77
CA PHE A 58 -0.30 1.08 9.35
C PHE A 58 -1.28 2.02 8.66
N THR A 59 -0.82 2.61 7.58
CA THR A 59 -1.68 3.30 6.62
C THR A 59 -1.50 2.65 5.28
N PHE A 60 -2.61 2.28 4.65
CA PHE A 60 -2.61 1.68 3.33
C PHE A 60 -3.45 2.53 2.39
N LYS A 61 -2.88 2.90 1.25
CA LYS A 61 -3.48 3.83 0.30
C LYS A 61 -3.44 3.24 -1.10
N SER A 62 -4.46 3.60 -1.85
CA SER A 62 -4.44 3.53 -3.30
C SER A 62 -4.12 4.92 -3.84
N LEU A 63 -2.98 5.07 -4.51
CA LEU A 63 -2.57 6.33 -5.13
C LEU A 63 -2.95 6.31 -6.61
N GLU A 64 -3.62 7.36 -7.06
CA GLU A 64 -3.98 7.58 -8.46
C GLU A 64 -3.07 8.63 -9.08
N PHE A 65 -2.52 8.31 -10.25
CA PHE A 65 -1.70 9.20 -11.06
C PHE A 65 -2.47 9.66 -12.31
N SER A 66 -1.99 10.74 -12.94
CA SER A 66 -2.65 11.32 -14.11
C SER A 66 -2.70 10.38 -15.31
N SER A 67 -1.69 9.52 -15.46
CA SER A 67 -1.64 8.48 -16.50
C SER A 67 -0.73 7.32 -16.10
N GLU A 68 -0.84 6.21 -16.83
CA GLU A 68 0.07 5.07 -16.72
C GLU A 68 1.52 5.48 -16.99
N GLU A 69 1.78 6.27 -18.04
CA GLU A 69 3.13 6.66 -18.44
C GLU A 69 3.83 7.47 -17.35
N VAL A 70 3.07 8.31 -16.66
CA VAL A 70 3.58 9.04 -15.49
C VAL A 70 3.99 8.06 -14.42
N LEU A 71 3.12 7.13 -14.00
CA LEU A 71 3.46 6.15 -12.97
C LEU A 71 4.68 5.31 -13.37
N ARG A 72 4.72 4.79 -14.60
CA ARG A 72 5.84 4.00 -15.13
C ARG A 72 7.16 4.76 -15.05
N THR A 73 7.15 6.05 -15.39
CA THR A 73 8.34 6.90 -15.30
C THR A 73 8.81 7.07 -13.85
N LEU A 74 7.88 7.29 -12.92
CA LEU A 74 8.21 7.45 -11.51
C LEU A 74 8.71 6.14 -10.89
N ALA A 75 8.09 5.01 -11.23
CA ALA A 75 8.48 3.67 -10.79
C ALA A 75 9.89 3.31 -11.29
N GLY A 76 10.20 3.59 -12.56
CA GLY A 76 11.54 3.40 -13.11
C GLY A 76 12.61 4.27 -12.44
N ALA A 77 12.24 5.45 -11.95
CA ALA A 77 13.15 6.34 -11.22
C ALA A 77 13.25 6.03 -9.71
N TYR A 78 12.33 5.23 -9.16
CA TYR A 78 12.24 4.94 -7.72
C TYR A 78 13.53 4.35 -7.12
N PRO A 79 14.25 3.43 -7.78
CA PRO A 79 15.48 2.85 -7.22
C PRO A 79 16.56 3.89 -6.86
N GLU A 80 16.57 5.02 -7.56
CA GLU A 80 17.59 6.08 -7.41
C GLU A 80 17.05 7.32 -6.68
N LYS A 81 15.82 7.75 -7.00
CA LYS A 81 15.23 8.99 -6.45
C LYS A 81 14.44 8.77 -5.15
N GLY A 82 14.11 7.52 -4.84
CA GLY A 82 13.33 7.14 -3.67
C GLY A 82 11.88 7.62 -3.72
N SER A 83 11.23 7.57 -2.55
CA SER A 83 9.78 7.77 -2.39
C SER A 83 9.25 9.15 -2.79
N ARG A 84 10.10 10.19 -2.82
CA ARG A 84 9.70 11.55 -3.20
C ARG A 84 9.07 11.63 -4.59
N THR A 85 9.43 10.69 -5.46
CA THR A 85 8.89 10.58 -6.83
C THR A 85 7.36 10.42 -6.83
N PHE A 86 6.78 9.77 -5.81
CA PHE A 86 5.35 9.46 -5.76
C PHE A 86 4.48 10.53 -5.09
N ASN A 87 5.06 11.65 -4.63
CA ASN A 87 4.31 12.72 -3.94
C ASN A 87 3.23 13.38 -4.81
N ILE A 88 3.29 13.21 -6.13
CA ILE A 88 2.28 13.72 -7.06
C ILE A 88 1.05 12.82 -7.18
N GLY A 89 1.10 11.59 -6.66
CA GLY A 89 -0.03 10.67 -6.63
C GLY A 89 -1.09 11.15 -5.65
N LYS A 90 -2.36 11.14 -6.07
CA LYS A 90 -3.48 11.54 -5.22
C LYS A 90 -4.08 10.31 -4.53
N PRO A 91 -4.29 10.32 -3.21
CA PRO A 91 -4.99 9.22 -2.54
C PRO A 91 -6.42 9.09 -3.07
N ARG A 92 -6.74 7.96 -3.69
CA ARG A 92 -8.11 7.56 -4.07
C ARG A 92 -8.85 6.94 -2.89
N SER A 93 -8.14 6.11 -2.14
CA SER A 93 -8.60 5.57 -0.87
C SER A 93 -7.44 5.46 0.13
N THR A 94 -7.78 5.44 1.40
CA THR A 94 -6.86 5.38 2.54
C THR A 94 -7.55 4.63 3.67
N VAL A 95 -6.89 3.59 4.16
CA VAL A 95 -7.27 2.83 5.35
C VAL A 95 -6.15 2.99 6.36
N SER A 96 -6.48 3.43 7.57
CA SER A 96 -5.60 3.35 8.73
C SER A 96 -6.03 2.15 9.56
N PHE A 97 -5.09 1.29 9.95
CA PHE A 97 -5.40 0.10 10.76
C PHE A 97 -4.27 -0.21 11.74
N GLU A 98 -4.61 -0.98 12.77
CA GLU A 98 -3.66 -1.55 13.72
C GLU A 98 -3.56 -3.06 13.50
N SER A 99 -2.37 -3.62 13.62
CA SER A 99 -2.18 -5.06 13.72
C SER A 99 -2.03 -5.50 15.17
N LYS A 100 -2.80 -6.52 15.57
CA LYS A 100 -2.67 -7.14 16.89
C LYS A 100 -1.76 -8.37 16.88
N GLY A 101 -1.07 -8.62 15.76
CA GLY A 101 -0.33 -9.84 15.52
C GLY A 101 -1.20 -10.98 14.96
N SER A 102 -0.57 -11.97 14.33
CA SER A 102 -1.22 -13.18 13.79
C SER A 102 -2.35 -12.93 12.78
N GLY A 103 -2.22 -11.90 11.95
CA GLY A 103 -3.21 -11.57 10.90
C GLY A 103 -4.48 -10.87 11.39
N SER A 104 -4.60 -10.62 12.70
CA SER A 104 -5.68 -9.81 13.26
C SER A 104 -5.40 -8.33 13.00
N LEU A 105 -6.27 -7.69 12.21
CA LEU A 105 -6.22 -6.27 11.90
C LEU A 105 -7.46 -5.58 12.44
N SER A 106 -7.30 -4.33 12.88
CA SER A 106 -8.38 -3.46 13.34
C SER A 106 -8.39 -2.17 12.53
N ALA A 107 -9.43 -1.95 11.74
CA ALA A 107 -9.62 -0.69 11.03
C ALA A 107 -9.84 0.45 12.04
N LEU A 108 -9.14 1.57 11.84
CA LEU A 108 -9.22 2.77 12.67
C LEU A 108 -9.94 3.89 11.94
N GLU A 109 -9.61 4.07 10.66
CA GLU A 109 -10.18 5.12 9.83
C GLU A 109 -10.19 4.66 8.37
N PHE A 110 -11.25 5.02 7.64
CA PHE A 110 -11.33 4.85 6.20
C PHE A 110 -11.72 6.16 5.53
N LYS A 111 -11.04 6.49 4.42
CA LYS A 111 -11.37 7.59 3.53
C LYS A 111 -11.27 7.09 2.10
N GLY A 112 -12.37 7.08 1.35
CA GLY A 112 -12.35 6.59 -0.03
C GLY A 112 -13.69 6.75 -0.71
N VAL A 113 -13.76 6.26 -1.95
CA VAL A 113 -14.93 6.40 -2.83
C VAL A 113 -16.01 5.37 -2.51
N THR A 114 -15.61 4.19 -2.02
CA THR A 114 -16.50 3.12 -1.58
C THR A 114 -16.87 3.31 -0.11
N GLY A 115 -18.12 3.05 0.29
CA GLY A 115 -18.48 3.09 1.70
C GLY A 115 -17.93 1.86 2.43
N PHE A 116 -17.03 2.06 3.39
CA PHE A 116 -16.58 1.01 4.31
C PHE A 116 -17.03 1.37 5.72
N ASP A 117 -17.77 0.46 6.38
CA ASP A 117 -18.22 0.67 7.75
C ASP A 117 -17.09 0.37 8.74
N THR A 118 -16.43 1.43 9.21
CA THR A 118 -15.38 1.33 10.23
C THR A 118 -15.90 1.03 11.63
N ALA A 119 -17.23 0.86 11.84
CA ALA A 119 -17.77 0.42 13.12
C ALA A 119 -17.38 -1.03 13.45
N ALA A 120 -17.03 -1.84 12.44
CA ALA A 120 -16.40 -3.13 12.62
C ALA A 120 -14.97 -2.95 13.18
N LYS A 121 -14.76 -3.34 14.43
CA LYS A 121 -13.45 -3.24 15.12
C LYS A 121 -12.37 -4.14 14.51
N GLU A 122 -12.73 -5.08 13.65
CA GLU A 122 -11.81 -6.04 13.03
C GLU A 122 -12.03 -6.04 11.52
N ILE A 123 -10.93 -6.17 10.78
CA ILE A 123 -10.90 -6.24 9.32
C ILE A 123 -9.97 -7.38 8.91
N SER A 124 -10.38 -8.21 7.97
CA SER A 124 -9.51 -9.23 7.39
C SER A 124 -8.51 -8.62 6.41
N GLY A 125 -7.44 -9.36 6.07
CA GLY A 125 -6.50 -8.94 5.03
C GLY A 125 -7.20 -8.70 3.69
N ARG A 126 -8.12 -9.60 3.31
CA ARG A 126 -8.95 -9.44 2.12
C ARG A 126 -9.80 -8.18 2.14
N GLU A 127 -10.58 -7.93 3.19
CA GLU A 127 -11.41 -6.71 3.30
C GLU A 127 -10.55 -5.44 3.25
N LEU A 128 -9.35 -5.47 3.86
CA LEU A 128 -8.39 -4.39 3.74
C LEU A 128 -7.97 -4.16 2.27
N MET A 129 -7.72 -5.22 1.49
CA MET A 129 -7.42 -5.09 0.05
C MET A 129 -8.60 -4.49 -0.71
N GLU A 130 -9.84 -4.92 -0.43
CA GLU A 130 -11.04 -4.39 -1.06
C GLU A 130 -11.20 -2.88 -0.81
N CYS A 131 -10.81 -2.37 0.35
CA CYS A 131 -10.84 -0.94 0.65
C CYS A 131 -9.87 -0.11 -0.21
N VAL A 132 -8.74 -0.71 -0.64
CA VAL A 132 -7.71 -0.01 -1.42
C VAL A 132 -7.70 -0.40 -2.90
N ASP A 133 -8.59 -1.28 -3.32
CA ASP A 133 -8.72 -1.72 -4.69
C ASP A 133 -9.27 -0.57 -5.57
N PRO A 134 -8.45 0.00 -6.48
CA PRO A 134 -8.89 1.08 -7.35
C PRO A 134 -9.68 0.58 -8.57
N LEU A 135 -9.72 -0.73 -8.81
CA LEU A 135 -10.34 -1.36 -9.99
C LEU A 135 -11.78 -1.80 -9.72
N ARG A 136 -12.26 -1.66 -8.48
CA ARG A 136 -13.67 -1.84 -8.10
C ARG A 136 -14.47 -0.54 -8.15
#